data_AF-A0A2M7B0J9-F1
#
_entry.id   AF-A0A2M7B0J9-F1
#
_cell.length_a   1.000
_cell.length_b   1.000
_cell.length_c   1.000
_cell.angle_alpha   90.00
_cell.angle_beta   90.00
_cell.angle_gamma   90.00
#
_symmetry.space_group_name_H-M   'P 1'
#
loop_
_entity.id
_entity.type
_entity.pdbx_description
1 polymer ?
#
loop_
_entity_poly.entity_id
_entity_poly.type
_entity_poly.pdbx_seq_one_letter_code
_entity_poly.pdbx_strand_id
1 'polypeptide(L)'
;MKQIKGDVRNKEDVMKTISDGVDVVIHTAGQPGVPSSVRIPKEDFSINAYGTLNVLECTRKVSPKAAFIYCSTNKVYGENVDKILWNIGGGPKNTTSLLEFLDVLDKKLGLRPKITFSNWRPSDQKVYISDINKIKKNLTGK
;
A
#
# COMPACT_ATOMS: atom_id res chain seq x y z
N MET A 1 13.09 15.77 -3.92
CA MET A 1 11.90 14.94 -4.22
C MET A 1 10.82 15.83 -4.79
N LYS A 2 10.29 15.54 -5.98
CA LYS A 2 9.21 16.30 -6.61
C LYS A 2 7.87 15.75 -6.11
N GLN A 3 7.00 16.62 -5.60
CA GLN A 3 5.64 16.24 -5.19
C GLN A 3 4.63 16.77 -6.20
N ILE A 4 3.65 15.94 -6.54
CA ILE A 4 2.57 16.27 -7.47
C ILE A 4 1.27 15.87 -6.80
N LYS A 5 0.37 16.83 -6.60
CA LYS A 5 -0.98 16.57 -6.09
C LYS A 5 -1.85 16.08 -7.25
N GLY A 6 -2.56 14.97 -7.07
CA GLY A 6 -3.44 14.41 -8.08
C GLY A 6 -4.27 13.24 -7.56
N ASP A 7 -5.25 12.81 -8.36
CA ASP A 7 -6.11 11.66 -8.08
C ASP A 7 -5.94 10.59 -9.17
N VAL A 8 -5.78 9.32 -8.79
CA VAL A 8 -5.61 8.21 -9.75
C VAL A 8 -6.82 7.99 -10.66
N ARG A 9 -7.99 8.46 -10.26
CA ARG A 9 -9.21 8.44 -11.08
C ARG A 9 -9.14 9.45 -12.22
N ASN A 10 -8.32 10.48 -12.10
CA ASN A 10 -8.14 11.52 -13.11
C ASN A 10 -6.92 11.17 -13.98
N LYS A 11 -7.17 10.89 -15.26
CA LYS A 11 -6.13 10.53 -16.23
C LYS A 11 -5.09 11.64 -16.43
N GLU A 12 -5.52 12.90 -16.44
CA GLU A 12 -4.62 14.04 -16.65
C GLU A 12 -3.66 14.21 -15.47
N ASP A 13 -4.15 13.97 -14.26
CA ASP A 13 -3.30 13.99 -13.06
C ASP A 13 -2.25 12.89 -13.12
N VAL A 14 -2.64 11.66 -13.47
CA VAL A 14 -1.70 10.53 -13.62
C VAL A 14 -0.65 10.83 -14.70
N MET A 15 -1.05 11.36 -15.85
CA MET A 15 -0.13 11.71 -16.95
C MET A 15 0.91 12.76 -16.56
N LYS A 16 0.62 13.63 -15.60
CA LYS A 16 1.59 14.62 -15.08
C LYS A 16 2.65 13.99 -14.17
N THR A 17 2.40 12.79 -13.66
CA THR A 17 3.25 12.13 -12.64
C THR A 17 4.31 11.21 -13.20
N ILE A 18 3.97 10.39 -14.19
CA ILE A 18 4.91 9.44 -14.81
C ILE A 18 5.58 10.12 -15.99
N SER A 19 6.90 10.24 -15.93
CA SER A 19 7.73 10.78 -17.01
C SER A 19 8.46 9.64 -17.74
N ASP A 20 8.97 9.92 -18.94
CA ASP A 20 9.87 8.99 -19.64
C ASP A 20 11.13 8.73 -18.80
N GLY A 21 11.65 7.51 -18.90
CA GLY A 21 12.81 7.06 -18.13
C GLY A 21 12.55 6.72 -16.65
N VAL A 22 11.28 6.61 -16.21
CA VAL A 22 10.98 6.06 -14.87
C VAL A 22 11.28 4.57 -14.85
N ASP A 23 12.17 4.13 -13.97
CA ASP A 23 12.54 2.71 -13.85
C ASP A 23 11.52 1.87 -13.05
N VAL A 24 10.83 2.49 -12.08
CA VAL A 24 9.90 1.81 -11.16
C VAL A 24 8.71 2.70 -10.83
N VAL A 25 7.51 2.13 -10.89
CA VAL A 25 6.27 2.72 -10.39
C VAL A 25 5.77 1.89 -9.21
N ILE A 26 5.61 2.53 -8.04
CA ILE A 26 5.07 1.90 -6.84
C ILE A 26 3.66 2.45 -6.58
N HIS A 27 2.65 1.67 -6.95
CA HIS A 27 1.25 2.07 -6.84
C HIS A 27 0.68 1.69 -5.46
N THR A 28 0.64 2.69 -4.57
CA THR A 28 0.14 2.57 -3.19
C THR A 28 -1.23 3.22 -2.99
N ALA A 29 -1.77 3.90 -4.01
CA ALA A 29 -3.06 4.57 -3.91
C ALA A 29 -4.21 3.56 -4.00
N GLY A 30 -5.06 3.56 -2.98
CA GLY A 30 -6.20 2.66 -2.88
C GLY A 30 -7.14 3.02 -1.74
N GLN A 31 -8.37 2.51 -1.81
CA GLN A 31 -9.36 2.50 -0.76
C GLN A 31 -9.24 1.15 -0.02
N PRO A 32 -8.84 1.11 1.26
CA PRO A 32 -8.59 -0.16 1.96
C PRO A 32 -9.78 -0.64 2.83
N GLY A 33 -10.83 0.15 2.97
CA GLY A 33 -11.88 -0.04 3.96
C GLY A 33 -13.06 -0.86 3.44
N VAL A 34 -13.10 -2.14 3.82
CA VAL A 34 -14.20 -3.07 3.48
C VAL A 34 -15.61 -2.52 3.78
N PRO A 35 -15.89 -1.88 4.93
CA PRO A 35 -17.24 -1.33 5.15
C PRO A 35 -17.61 -0.23 4.14
N SER A 36 -16.63 0.54 3.68
CA SER A 36 -16.85 1.59 2.68
C SER A 36 -17.00 1.01 1.28
N SER A 37 -16.30 -0.09 0.95
CA SER A 37 -16.47 -0.75 -0.35
C SER A 37 -17.86 -1.35 -0.52
N VAL A 38 -18.47 -1.84 0.57
CA VAL A 38 -19.87 -2.31 0.58
C VAL A 38 -20.85 -1.14 0.49
N ARG A 39 -20.59 -0.04 1.21
CA ARG A 39 -21.50 1.12 1.27
C ARG A 39 -21.48 1.96 -0.02
N ILE A 40 -20.30 2.14 -0.61
CA ILE A 40 -20.06 3.04 -1.75
C ILE A 40 -19.25 2.30 -2.84
N PRO A 41 -19.78 1.20 -3.42
CA PRO A 41 -19.01 0.31 -4.28
C PRO A 41 -18.50 0.98 -5.56
N LYS A 42 -19.25 1.94 -6.12
CA LYS A 42 -18.82 2.70 -7.31
C LYS A 42 -17.56 3.52 -7.03
N GLU A 43 -17.47 4.13 -5.85
CA GLU A 43 -16.31 4.91 -5.45
C GLU A 43 -15.09 3.99 -5.23
N ASP A 44 -15.31 2.87 -4.54
CA ASP A 44 -14.27 1.86 -4.32
C ASP A 44 -13.68 1.33 -5.64
N PHE A 45 -14.54 0.90 -6.57
CA PHE A 45 -14.12 0.45 -7.89
C PHE A 45 -13.43 1.56 -8.69
N SER A 46 -13.93 2.79 -8.61
CA SER A 46 -13.32 3.94 -9.28
C SER A 46 -11.88 4.15 -8.81
N ILE A 47 -11.62 4.08 -7.51
CA ILE A 47 -10.28 4.23 -6.93
C ILE A 47 -9.41 3.00 -7.22
N ASN A 48 -9.88 1.82 -6.83
CA ASN A 48 -9.07 0.60 -6.77
C ASN A 48 -8.87 -0.08 -8.11
N ALA A 49 -9.90 -0.10 -8.97
CA ALA A 49 -9.83 -0.77 -10.27
C ALA A 49 -9.54 0.23 -11.39
N TYR A 50 -10.41 1.24 -11.57
CA TYR A 50 -10.26 2.20 -12.66
C TYR A 50 -9.04 3.10 -12.46
N GLY A 51 -8.78 3.56 -11.23
CA GLY A 51 -7.58 4.33 -10.90
C GLY A 51 -6.31 3.54 -11.20
N THR A 52 -6.25 2.26 -10.79
CA THR A 52 -5.12 1.37 -11.11
C THR A 52 -4.93 1.20 -12.62
N LEU A 53 -6.01 1.03 -13.39
CA LEU A 53 -5.95 0.97 -14.85
C LEU A 53 -5.35 2.23 -15.46
N ASN A 54 -5.71 3.42 -14.96
CA ASN A 54 -5.14 4.68 -15.45
C ASN A 54 -3.61 4.73 -15.25
N VAL A 55 -3.11 4.31 -14.09
CA VAL A 55 -1.67 4.30 -13.81
C VAL A 55 -0.94 3.27 -14.67
N LEU A 56 -1.52 2.07 -14.85
CA LEU A 56 -0.96 1.04 -15.73
C LEU A 56 -0.90 1.52 -17.19
N GLU A 57 -1.98 2.12 -17.70
CA GLU A 57 -2.02 2.64 -19.07
C GLU A 57 -1.04 3.80 -19.28
N CYS A 58 -0.90 4.68 -18.29
CA CYS A 58 0.09 5.75 -18.34
C CYS A 58 1.52 5.18 -18.34
N THR A 59 1.81 4.22 -17.46
CA THR A 59 3.11 3.52 -17.42
C THR A 59 3.41 2.87 -18.75
N ARG A 60 2.46 2.11 -19.32
CA ARG A 60 2.60 1.43 -20.62
C ARG A 60 2.89 2.41 -21.76
N LYS A 61 2.31 3.61 -21.73
CA LYS A 61 2.47 4.61 -22.81
C LYS A 61 3.74 5.45 -22.67
N VAL A 62 4.11 5.80 -21.44
CA VAL A 62 5.18 6.79 -21.18
C VAL A 62 6.50 6.11 -20.82
N SER A 63 6.46 5.07 -19.99
CA SER A 63 7.65 4.34 -19.50
C SER A 63 7.40 2.83 -19.51
N PRO A 64 7.22 2.19 -20.68
CA PRO A 64 6.81 0.78 -20.80
C PRO A 64 7.78 -0.23 -20.18
N LYS A 65 9.04 0.16 -19.96
CA LYS A 65 10.07 -0.69 -19.33
C LYS A 65 10.07 -0.61 -17.81
N ALA A 66 9.28 0.29 -17.22
CA ALA A 66 9.24 0.46 -15.77
C ALA A 66 8.71 -0.81 -15.09
N ALA A 67 9.38 -1.25 -14.03
CA ALA A 67 8.81 -2.26 -13.14
C ALA A 67 7.59 -1.65 -12.42
N PHE A 68 6.46 -2.36 -12.43
CA PHE A 68 5.25 -1.91 -11.77
C PHE A 68 4.99 -2.73 -10.51
N ILE A 69 5.05 -2.08 -9.35
CA ILE A 69 4.75 -2.70 -8.05
C ILE A 69 3.33 -2.29 -7.65
N TYR A 70 2.43 -3.27 -7.60
CA TYR A 70 1.06 -3.09 -7.15
C TYR A 70 0.90 -3.51 -5.69
N CYS A 71 0.57 -2.56 -4.81
CA CYS A 71 0.32 -2.85 -3.40
C CYS A 71 -1.11 -3.36 -3.19
N SER A 72 -1.29 -4.67 -3.26
CA SER A 72 -2.57 -5.34 -2.98
C SER A 72 -2.84 -5.49 -1.47
N THR A 73 -3.95 -6.15 -1.12
CA THR A 73 -4.39 -6.38 0.27
C THR A 73 -4.83 -7.83 0.45
N ASN A 74 -4.76 -8.35 1.67
CA ASN A 74 -5.26 -9.68 2.00
C ASN A 74 -6.78 -9.85 1.72
N LYS A 75 -7.51 -8.76 1.51
CA LYS A 75 -8.94 -8.80 1.18
C LYS A 75 -9.23 -9.47 -0.17
N VAL A 76 -8.26 -9.59 -1.07
CA VAL A 76 -8.44 -10.32 -2.34
C VAL A 76 -8.70 -11.81 -2.15
N TYR A 77 -8.36 -12.35 -0.98
CA TYR A 77 -8.56 -13.77 -0.63
C TYR A 77 -9.93 -14.05 0.01
N GLY A 78 -10.80 -13.04 0.11
CA GLY A 78 -12.16 -13.18 0.62
C GLY A 78 -12.18 -13.69 2.07
N GLU A 79 -13.06 -14.66 2.35
CA GLU A 79 -13.18 -15.27 3.68
C GLU A 79 -12.10 -16.33 3.97
N ASN A 80 -11.28 -16.68 2.98
CA ASN A 80 -10.27 -17.73 3.13
C ASN A 80 -8.94 -17.22 3.68
N VAL A 81 -8.82 -15.95 4.05
CA VAL A 81 -7.58 -15.36 4.61
C VAL A 81 -7.01 -16.24 5.72
N ASP A 82 -7.86 -16.73 6.62
CA ASP A 82 -7.41 -17.57 7.72
C ASP A 82 -6.88 -18.93 7.26
N LYS A 83 -7.31 -19.46 6.11
CA LYS A 83 -6.94 -20.80 5.62
C LYS A 83 -5.66 -20.81 4.80
N ILE A 84 -5.45 -19.77 3.99
CA ILE A 84 -4.39 -19.77 2.95
C ILE A 84 -3.27 -18.76 3.19
N LEU A 85 -3.42 -17.85 4.16
CA LEU A 85 -2.37 -16.89 4.49
C LEU A 85 -1.84 -17.10 5.90
N TRP A 86 -0.53 -17.02 6.02
CA TRP A 86 0.14 -16.82 7.30
C TRP A 86 0.59 -15.38 7.42
N ASN A 87 0.32 -14.75 8.57
CA ASN A 87 1.00 -13.50 8.88
C ASN A 87 2.39 -13.82 9.43
N ILE A 88 3.43 -13.35 8.73
CA ILE A 88 4.84 -13.53 9.12
C ILE A 88 5.29 -12.40 10.07
N GLY A 89 4.47 -11.36 10.25
CA GLY A 89 4.65 -10.30 11.24
C GLY A 89 3.58 -10.33 12.34
N GLY A 90 3.90 -9.77 13.50
CA GLY A 90 2.96 -9.67 14.62
C GLY A 90 3.58 -9.89 16.00
N GLY A 91 2.92 -9.33 17.01
CA GLY A 91 3.37 -9.32 18.40
C GLY A 91 4.34 -8.17 18.72
N PRO A 92 4.48 -7.79 20.00
CA PRO A 92 5.25 -6.60 20.40
C PRO A 92 6.73 -6.62 20.01
N LYS A 93 7.31 -7.81 19.75
CA LYS A 93 8.72 -7.99 19.41
C LYS A 93 9.02 -7.89 17.91
N ASN A 94 8.01 -7.99 17.06
CA ASN A 94 8.14 -8.00 15.60
C ASN A 94 7.37 -6.83 14.94
N THR A 95 7.04 -5.81 15.73
CA THR A 95 6.41 -4.58 15.24
C THR A 95 7.42 -3.45 15.28
N THR A 96 7.38 -2.57 14.29
CA THR A 96 8.10 -1.30 14.29
C THR A 96 7.17 -0.23 13.78
N SER A 97 7.27 0.97 14.35
CA SER A 97 6.52 2.12 13.85
C SER A 97 7.15 2.67 12.57
N LEU A 98 6.35 3.38 11.77
CA LEU A 98 6.86 4.09 10.60
C LEU A 98 7.95 5.10 10.98
N LEU A 99 7.86 5.71 12.17
CA LEU A 99 8.87 6.66 12.67
C LEU A 99 10.21 5.96 12.95
N GLU A 100 10.19 4.82 13.62
CA GLU A 100 11.39 4.01 13.87
C GLU A 100 12.01 3.52 12.55
N PHE A 101 11.19 3.13 11.57
CA PHE A 101 11.68 2.75 10.25
C PHE A 101 12.36 3.93 9.53
N LEU A 102 11.77 5.13 9.60
CA LEU A 102 12.38 6.34 9.06
C LEU A 102 13.72 6.67 9.75
N ASP A 103 13.84 6.46 11.06
CA ASP A 103 15.10 6.62 11.79
C ASP A 103 16.17 5.61 11.34
N VAL A 104 15.77 4.37 11.03
CA VAL A 104 16.70 3.36 10.47
C VAL A 104 17.17 3.77 9.08
N LEU A 105 16.29 4.30 8.23
CA LEU A 105 16.66 4.79 6.90
C LEU A 105 17.59 6.00 6.98
N ASP A 106 17.32 6.94 7.88
CA ASP A 106 18.17 8.10 8.14
C ASP A 106 19.59 7.66 8.54
N LYS A 107 19.71 6.73 9.50
CA LYS A 107 21.01 6.17 9.90
C LYS A 107 21.78 5.47 8.79
N LYS A 108 21.08 4.82 7.86
CA LYS A 108 21.70 4.05 6.77
C LYS A 108 22.04 4.90 5.55
N LEU A 109 21.23 5.91 5.26
CA LEU A 109 21.29 6.66 4.00
C LEU A 109 21.69 8.12 4.20
N GLY A 110 21.71 8.62 5.44
CA GLY A 110 21.96 10.03 5.74
C GLY A 110 20.86 10.97 5.25
N LEU A 111 19.66 10.43 4.98
CA LEU A 111 18.53 11.16 4.40
C LEU A 111 17.34 11.09 5.34
N ARG A 112 16.95 12.25 5.90
CA ARG A 112 15.75 12.37 6.73
C ARG A 112 14.65 13.15 6.01
N PRO A 113 13.50 12.52 5.69
CA PRO A 113 12.37 13.25 5.12
C PRO A 113 11.73 14.17 6.17
N LYS A 114 11.13 15.28 5.72
CA LYS A 114 10.31 16.14 6.58
C LYS A 114 9.04 15.39 6.98
N ILE A 115 8.82 15.23 8.28
CA ILE A 115 7.64 14.54 8.84
C ILE A 115 6.59 15.59 9.23
N THR A 116 5.34 15.36 8.82
CA THR A 116 4.18 16.17 9.21
C THR A 116 3.06 15.26 9.65
N PHE A 117 2.35 15.63 10.71
CA PHE A 117 1.23 14.86 11.24
C PHE A 117 -0.10 15.51 10.85
N SER A 118 -1.10 14.68 10.60
CA SER A 118 -2.49 15.09 10.42
C SER A 118 -3.38 14.39 11.43
N ASN A 119 -4.63 14.85 11.54
CA ASN A 119 -5.62 14.18 12.37
C ASN A 119 -5.91 12.75 11.86
N TRP A 120 -6.34 11.90 12.80
CA TRP A 120 -6.82 10.55 12.52
C TRP A 120 -8.02 10.60 11.58
N ARG A 121 -8.05 9.67 10.62
CA ARG A 121 -9.16 9.49 9.68
C ARG A 121 -10.08 8.39 10.18
N PRO A 122 -11.38 8.43 9.83
CA PRO A 122 -12.26 7.30 10.04
C PRO A 122 -11.65 6.03 9.42
N SER A 123 -11.49 4.98 10.22
CA SER A 123 -10.88 3.66 9.88
C SER A 123 -9.37 3.51 10.10
N ASP A 124 -8.64 4.54 10.53
CA ASP A 124 -7.23 4.34 10.91
C ASP A 124 -7.13 3.40 12.14
N GLN A 125 -6.23 2.40 12.08
CA GLN A 125 -5.98 1.48 13.19
C GLN A 125 -4.83 1.96 14.06
N LYS A 126 -5.09 2.21 15.35
CA LYS A 126 -4.09 2.67 16.32
C LYS A 126 -3.02 1.62 16.61
N VAL A 127 -3.44 0.36 16.66
CA VAL A 127 -2.59 -0.78 16.98
C VAL A 127 -3.03 -1.94 16.10
N TYR A 128 -2.07 -2.60 15.46
CA TYR A 128 -2.29 -3.84 14.73
C TYR A 128 -1.41 -4.93 15.36
N ILE A 129 -2.05 -5.96 15.90
CA ILE A 129 -1.37 -7.15 16.42
C ILE A 129 -1.97 -8.34 15.69
N SER A 130 -1.10 -9.18 15.14
CA SER A 130 -1.51 -10.46 14.56
C SER A 130 -1.09 -11.61 15.45
N ASP A 131 -2.00 -12.57 15.61
CA ASP A 131 -1.69 -13.85 16.21
C ASP A 131 -0.86 -14.70 15.21
N ILE A 132 0.36 -15.02 15.62
CA ILE A 132 1.31 -15.83 14.85
C ILE A 132 1.42 -17.28 15.38
N ASN A 133 0.56 -17.70 16.31
CA ASN A 133 0.58 -19.05 16.85
C ASN A 133 0.31 -20.10 15.75
N LYS A 134 -0.55 -19.76 14.79
CA LYS A 134 -0.89 -20.64 13.66
C LYS A 134 0.31 -20.97 12.77
N ILE A 135 1.16 -19.98 12.47
CA ILE A 135 2.36 -20.21 11.64
C ILE A 135 3.42 -21.00 12.42
N LYS A 136 3.59 -20.72 13.71
CA LYS A 136 4.51 -21.48 14.57
C LYS A 136 4.13 -22.96 14.57
N LYS A 137 2.86 -23.27 14.78
CA LYS A 137 2.36 -24.66 14.80
C LYS A 137 2.55 -25.39 13.47
N ASN A 138 2.23 -24.74 12.35
CA ASN A 138 2.19 -25.40 11.05
C ASN A 138 3.56 -25.47 10.33
N LEU A 139 4.48 -24.52 10.56
CA LEU A 139 5.79 -24.52 9.91
C LEU A 139 6.91 -25.12 10.76
N THR A 140 6.81 -25.10 12.09
CA THR A 140 7.89 -25.61 12.97
C THR A 140 7.64 -27.03 13.51
N GLY A 141 6.46 -27.61 13.25
CA GLY A 141 6.11 -28.97 13.68
C GLY A 141 6.01 -29.17 15.19
N LYS A 142 5.93 -28.08 15.97
CA LYS A 142 5.71 -28.07 17.42
C LYS A 142 4.33 -27.53 17.76
#